data_AF-A0A8I6XGL1-F1
#
_entry.id   AF-A0A8I6XGL1-F1
#
_cell.length_a   1.000
_cell.length_b   1.000
_cell.length_c   1.000
_cell.angle_alpha   90.00
_cell.angle_beta   90.00
_cell.angle_gamma   90.00
#
_symmetry.space_group_name_H-M   'P 1'
#
loop_
_entity.id
_entity.type
_entity.pdbx_description
1 polymer ?
#
loop_
_entity_poly.entity_id
_entity_poly.type
_entity_poly.pdbx_seq_one_letter_code
_entity_poly.pdbx_strand_id
1 'polypeptide(L)'
;MAAAVATPTGLLKLPPSYAPPPSPSPHLPGTSYGRRSRRRPGLCRRGAPLLAVAAGEVSYTEPEEALLEALVGVQGRGRAVAPRQLQEVESAVQTLEALEGVPDPTSSDLIEGSWKLIFTTRPGTASPIQRTFVGVDSFRVFQEVYLRTDDPRVVNVVKFSETVGELAVQAEATIKDGKRILFRFDRAAFAFKFLPFKVPYPVPFRLLGDEAKGWLDTTYLSRSGNIRISRGNKGTTFVLQKSADPRQMLLSAISAGTGVKEAIDDLTLSKKGVVVDMNTLAGEWQLLWASQSESGGGSWSSVASAGLKDFQTINEDGQLKNLVNPFPGVSLSARGNICKTGNNNNTFSVSMNEGVIQVGGIQFPLETGGEFVMEILYIDNKIRISSLNQYKLVHLRIVNKT
;
A
#
# COMPACT_ATOMS: atom_id res chain seq x y z
N MET A 1 9.58 50.09 -38.48
CA MET A 1 9.51 48.89 -39.35
C MET A 1 8.31 48.07 -38.93
N ALA A 2 7.44 47.77 -39.89
CA ALA A 2 6.14 47.15 -39.71
C ALA A 2 6.22 45.62 -39.70
N ALA A 3 5.33 44.97 -38.93
CA ALA A 3 4.71 43.66 -39.18
C ALA A 3 3.69 43.42 -38.04
N ALA A 4 2.42 43.76 -38.22
CA ALA A 4 1.35 42.95 -38.82
C ALA A 4 0.85 41.80 -37.92
N VAL A 5 -0.26 42.07 -37.25
CA VAL A 5 -1.11 41.17 -36.46
C VAL A 5 -1.95 40.32 -37.42
N ALA A 6 -2.01 39.00 -37.19
CA ALA A 6 -2.91 38.09 -37.88
C ALA A 6 -3.64 37.19 -36.86
N THR A 7 -4.94 37.42 -36.74
CA THR A 7 -5.94 36.53 -36.13
C THR A 7 -6.30 35.38 -37.06
N PRO A 8 -6.66 34.19 -36.53
CA PRO A 8 -7.54 33.28 -37.25
C PRO A 8 -8.86 33.07 -36.50
N THR A 9 -9.93 33.62 -37.07
CA THR A 9 -11.30 33.12 -36.91
C THR A 9 -11.46 31.86 -37.77
N GLY A 10 -11.72 30.71 -37.14
CA GLY A 10 -11.94 29.43 -37.82
C GLY A 10 -13.03 28.62 -37.13
N LEU A 11 -14.27 28.89 -37.51
CA LEU A 11 -15.48 28.18 -37.10
C LEU A 11 -15.59 26.88 -37.92
N LEU A 12 -15.38 25.71 -37.32
CA LEU A 12 -15.58 24.42 -37.97
C LEU A 12 -16.50 23.50 -37.15
N LYS A 13 -17.76 23.50 -37.61
CA LYS A 13 -18.82 22.47 -37.64
C LYS A 13 -18.56 21.14 -36.91
N LEU A 14 -19.41 20.88 -35.92
CA LEU A 14 -19.68 19.56 -35.34
C LEU A 14 -20.49 18.69 -36.32
N PRO A 15 -20.19 17.38 -36.46
CA PRO A 15 -20.99 16.45 -37.25
C PRO A 15 -22.28 16.03 -36.52
N PRO A 16 -23.34 15.63 -37.24
CA PRO A 16 -24.63 15.31 -36.65
C PRO A 16 -24.67 13.94 -35.96
N SER A 17 -25.42 13.92 -34.85
CA SER A 17 -25.77 12.76 -34.05
C SER A 17 -26.56 11.72 -34.86
N TYR A 18 -26.06 10.48 -34.91
CA TYR A 18 -26.78 9.33 -35.47
C TYR A 18 -27.64 8.68 -34.39
N ALA A 19 -28.96 8.74 -34.56
CA ALA A 19 -29.93 7.97 -33.79
C ALA A 19 -30.13 6.57 -34.42
N PRO A 20 -30.27 5.49 -33.64
CA PRO A 20 -30.54 4.16 -34.18
C PRO A 20 -32.05 3.94 -34.44
N PRO A 21 -32.44 3.24 -35.53
CA PRO A 21 -33.82 2.83 -35.77
C PRO A 21 -34.22 1.58 -34.96
N PRO A 22 -35.53 1.31 -34.78
CA PRO A 22 -36.04 0.36 -33.80
C PRO A 22 -36.00 -1.10 -34.24
N SER A 23 -35.96 -1.99 -33.23
CA SER A 23 -35.98 -3.45 -33.32
C SER A 23 -37.23 -4.02 -33.99
N PRO A 24 -37.11 -5.15 -34.71
CA PRO A 24 -38.22 -6.07 -34.92
C PRO A 24 -38.02 -7.38 -34.12
N SER A 25 -39.00 -7.71 -33.28
CA SER A 25 -39.20 -9.05 -32.72
C SER A 25 -39.58 -10.05 -33.82
N PRO A 26 -39.23 -11.34 -33.67
CA PRO A 26 -40.11 -12.38 -34.19
C PRO A 26 -40.49 -13.41 -33.13
N HIS A 27 -41.81 -13.52 -33.03
CA HIS A 27 -42.67 -14.64 -32.63
C HIS A 27 -42.05 -16.05 -32.62
N LEU A 28 -42.35 -16.76 -31.53
CA LEU A 28 -42.31 -18.22 -31.39
C LEU A 28 -43.35 -18.89 -32.30
N PRO A 29 -43.05 -20.11 -32.76
CA PRO A 29 -44.07 -21.16 -32.77
C PRO A 29 -43.59 -22.37 -31.96
N GLY A 30 -44.47 -22.86 -31.09
CA GLY A 30 -44.28 -24.13 -30.39
C GLY A 30 -44.63 -25.31 -31.29
N THR A 31 -43.94 -26.42 -31.08
CA THR A 31 -44.49 -27.77 -31.23
C THR A 31 -43.73 -28.73 -30.31
N SER A 32 -44.49 -29.39 -29.45
CA SER A 32 -44.15 -30.54 -28.63
C SER A 32 -43.85 -31.79 -29.47
N TYR A 33 -42.82 -32.57 -29.11
CA TYR A 33 -42.82 -34.04 -29.08
C TYR A 33 -41.68 -34.53 -28.18
N GLY A 34 -41.91 -35.62 -27.46
CA GLY A 34 -41.22 -35.92 -26.21
C GLY A 34 -40.10 -36.97 -26.24
N ARG A 35 -39.75 -37.38 -25.01
CA ARG A 35 -38.94 -38.54 -24.59
C ARG A 35 -37.41 -38.43 -24.78
N ARG A 36 -36.66 -38.27 -23.68
CA ARG A 36 -36.28 -39.32 -22.71
C ARG A 36 -35.26 -38.77 -21.69
N SER A 37 -35.53 -39.11 -20.43
CA SER A 37 -34.70 -39.05 -19.23
C SER A 37 -33.19 -39.24 -19.45
N ARG A 38 -32.38 -38.27 -18.98
CA ARG A 38 -31.21 -38.54 -18.11
C ARG A 38 -31.11 -37.44 -17.05
N ARG A 39 -31.35 -37.83 -15.79
CA ARG A 39 -31.07 -37.03 -14.59
C ARG A 39 -29.58 -36.64 -14.59
N ARG A 40 -29.30 -35.34 -14.58
CA ARG A 40 -28.01 -34.79 -14.16
C ARG A 40 -28.28 -33.96 -12.88
N PRO A 41 -27.57 -34.20 -11.77
CA PRO A 41 -27.71 -33.35 -10.60
C PRO A 41 -27.23 -31.95 -10.95
N GLY A 42 -28.12 -30.96 -10.81
CA GLY A 42 -27.75 -29.55 -10.87
C GLY A 42 -26.84 -29.22 -9.70
N LEU A 43 -25.54 -29.07 -9.97
CA LEU A 43 -24.61 -28.40 -9.08
C LEU A 43 -25.00 -26.93 -9.00
N CYS A 44 -25.89 -26.59 -8.06
CA CYS A 44 -25.96 -25.24 -7.51
C CYS A 44 -24.64 -24.97 -6.78
N ARG A 45 -23.61 -24.53 -7.51
CA ARG A 45 -22.48 -23.83 -6.90
C ARG A 45 -22.99 -22.48 -6.43
N ARG A 46 -23.54 -22.45 -5.20
CA ARG A 46 -23.53 -21.25 -4.37
C ARG A 46 -22.08 -20.77 -4.33
N GLY A 47 -21.81 -19.58 -4.85
CA GLY A 47 -20.55 -18.91 -4.65
C GLY A 47 -20.26 -18.89 -3.15
N ALA A 48 -19.14 -19.47 -2.75
CA ALA A 48 -18.65 -19.30 -1.40
C ALA A 48 -18.51 -17.80 -1.16
N PRO A 49 -19.13 -17.24 -0.10
CA PRO A 49 -18.80 -15.88 0.30
C PRO A 49 -17.31 -15.86 0.61
N LEU A 50 -16.61 -14.83 0.15
CA LEU A 50 -15.31 -14.47 0.70
C LEU A 50 -15.49 -14.39 2.22
N LEU A 51 -14.89 -15.34 2.93
CA LEU A 51 -14.79 -15.28 4.38
C LEU A 51 -14.07 -13.96 4.69
N ALA A 52 -14.85 -12.98 5.12
CA ALA A 52 -14.33 -11.82 5.83
C ALA A 52 -13.59 -12.40 7.03
N VAL A 53 -12.26 -12.41 6.94
CA VAL A 53 -11.39 -12.73 8.07
C VAL A 53 -11.73 -11.71 9.13
N ALA A 54 -12.36 -12.17 10.21
CA ALA A 54 -12.58 -11.36 11.38
C ALA A 54 -11.23 -10.78 11.80
N ALA A 55 -11.13 -9.45 11.82
CA ALA A 55 -9.97 -8.73 12.30
C ALA A 55 -9.88 -8.94 13.83
N GLY A 56 -9.41 -10.12 14.25
CA GLY A 56 -8.85 -10.27 15.58
C GLY A 56 -7.61 -9.39 15.67
N GLU A 57 -7.40 -8.75 16.82
CA GLU A 57 -6.17 -7.98 17.07
C GLU A 57 -4.96 -8.85 16.75
N VAL A 58 -4.28 -8.52 15.66
CA VAL A 58 -3.08 -9.24 15.25
C VAL A 58 -1.95 -8.73 16.12
N SER A 59 -1.66 -9.47 17.18
CA SER A 59 -0.45 -9.24 17.99
C SER A 59 0.75 -9.85 17.26
N TYR A 60 1.75 -9.01 17.00
CA TYR A 60 3.04 -9.41 16.45
C TYR A 60 4.05 -9.59 17.60
N THR A 61 4.96 -10.53 17.46
CA THR A 61 6.10 -10.64 18.41
C THR A 61 7.09 -9.50 18.18
N GLU A 62 7.89 -9.15 19.19
CA GLU A 62 8.89 -8.07 19.07
C GLU A 62 9.81 -8.21 17.83
N PRO A 63 10.33 -9.40 17.45
CA PRO A 63 11.08 -9.56 16.20
C PRO A 63 10.26 -9.38 14.92
N GLU A 64 8.98 -9.74 14.94
CA GLU A 64 8.06 -9.50 13.81
C GLU A 64 7.73 -8.01 13.69
N GLU A 65 7.52 -7.32 14.82
CA GLU A 65 7.35 -5.87 14.86
C GLU A 65 8.59 -5.17 14.32
N ALA A 66 9.80 -5.59 14.70
CA ALA A 66 11.05 -5.04 14.18
C ALA A 66 11.16 -5.17 12.65
N LEU A 67 10.73 -6.29 12.07
CA LEU A 67 10.64 -6.44 10.61
C LEU A 67 9.62 -5.48 10.00
N LEU A 68 8.43 -5.35 10.60
CA LEU A 68 7.39 -4.45 10.12
C LEU A 68 7.83 -2.98 10.21
N GLU A 69 8.51 -2.58 11.29
CA GLU A 69 9.13 -1.26 11.47
C GLU A 69 10.13 -0.96 10.35
N ALA A 70 11.02 -1.90 10.04
CA ALA A 70 12.02 -1.75 8.97
C ALA A 70 11.36 -1.58 7.60
N LEU A 71 10.16 -2.14 7.41
CA LEU A 71 9.39 -2.07 6.16
C LEU A 71 8.49 -0.83 6.04
N VAL A 72 8.27 -0.04 7.11
CA VAL A 72 7.46 1.18 7.03
C VAL A 72 8.12 2.18 6.07
N GLY A 73 7.33 2.74 5.15
CA GLY A 73 7.81 3.69 4.15
C GLY A 73 8.56 3.06 2.96
N VAL A 74 8.76 1.73 2.95
CA VAL A 74 9.37 1.05 1.79
C VAL A 74 8.44 1.12 0.58
N GLN A 75 8.93 1.73 -0.50
CA GLN A 75 8.21 1.83 -1.77
C GLN A 75 8.58 0.71 -2.75
N GLY A 76 7.65 0.37 -3.63
CA GLY A 76 7.84 -0.60 -4.72
C GLY A 76 8.18 -2.01 -4.23
N ARG A 77 7.78 -2.36 -3.00
CA ARG A 77 8.09 -3.64 -2.33
C ARG A 77 9.60 -3.94 -2.32
N GLY A 78 10.44 -2.94 -2.06
CA GLY A 78 11.89 -3.08 -2.08
C GLY A 78 12.59 -2.54 -3.34
N ARG A 79 11.88 -1.85 -4.24
CA ARG A 79 12.46 -1.30 -5.48
C ARG A 79 13.46 -0.16 -5.21
N ALA A 80 13.09 0.74 -4.32
CA ALA A 80 13.78 2.00 -4.06
C ALA A 80 14.20 2.10 -2.59
N VAL A 81 14.58 0.97 -1.98
CA VAL A 81 15.02 0.91 -0.60
C VAL A 81 16.43 1.49 -0.47
N ALA A 82 16.62 2.39 0.50
CA ALA A 82 17.93 2.91 0.84
C ALA A 82 18.83 1.79 1.39
N PRO A 83 20.16 1.76 1.11
CA PRO A 83 21.04 0.68 1.53
C PRO A 83 20.99 0.36 3.04
N ARG A 84 20.91 1.39 3.89
CA ARG A 84 20.78 1.23 5.34
C ARG A 84 19.47 0.52 5.72
N GLN A 85 18.35 0.94 5.15
CA GLN A 85 17.05 0.32 5.41
C GLN A 85 17.01 -1.12 4.85
N LEU A 86 17.70 -1.40 3.73
CA LEU A 86 17.83 -2.77 3.22
C LEU A 86 18.53 -3.66 4.26
N GLN A 87 19.62 -3.16 4.85
CA GLN A 87 20.35 -3.88 5.89
C GLN A 87 19.49 -4.12 7.14
N GLU A 88 18.68 -3.14 7.55
CA GLU A 88 17.73 -3.28 8.66
C GLU A 88 16.69 -4.39 8.37
N VAL A 89 16.11 -4.41 7.16
CA VAL A 89 15.17 -5.45 6.73
C VAL A 89 15.84 -6.83 6.67
N GLU A 90 17.03 -6.92 6.07
CA GLU A 90 17.77 -8.18 5.97
C GLU A 90 18.16 -8.73 7.34
N SER A 91 18.61 -7.87 8.25
CA SER A 91 18.90 -8.25 9.64
C SER A 91 17.65 -8.79 10.34
N ALA A 92 16.52 -8.10 10.23
CA ALA A 92 15.26 -8.55 10.85
C ALA A 92 14.78 -9.90 10.28
N VAL A 93 14.91 -10.10 8.96
CA VAL A 93 14.63 -11.38 8.31
C VAL A 93 15.52 -12.50 8.86
N GLN A 94 16.83 -12.26 8.99
CA GLN A 94 17.77 -13.25 9.54
C GLN A 94 17.45 -13.60 10.99
N THR A 95 17.10 -12.61 11.82
CA THR A 95 16.67 -12.84 13.20
C THR A 95 15.44 -13.74 13.27
N LEU A 96 14.42 -13.49 12.43
CA LEU A 96 13.21 -14.32 12.40
C LEU A 96 13.50 -15.74 11.90
N GLU A 97 14.33 -15.89 10.87
CA GLU A 97 14.74 -17.21 10.37
C GLU A 97 15.52 -18.01 11.44
N ALA A 98 16.34 -17.34 12.26
CA ALA A 98 17.09 -17.97 13.35
C ALA A 98 16.22 -18.35 14.57
N LEU A 99 15.14 -17.61 14.82
CA LEU A 99 14.21 -17.90 15.94
C LEU A 99 13.30 -19.10 15.67
N GLU A 100 13.26 -19.59 14.43
CA GLU A 100 12.44 -20.69 13.95
C GLU A 100 10.93 -20.54 14.28
N GLY A 101 10.14 -20.27 13.23
CA GLY A 101 8.69 -20.09 13.33
C GLY A 101 7.93 -21.40 13.62
N VAL A 102 6.82 -21.61 12.91
CA VAL A 102 6.08 -22.88 12.95
C VAL A 102 6.96 -24.01 12.37
N PRO A 103 7.15 -25.13 13.08
CA PRO A 103 7.87 -26.28 12.54
C PRO A 103 7.06 -26.93 11.42
N ASP A 104 7.75 -27.41 10.37
CA ASP A 104 7.12 -27.93 9.15
C ASP A 104 5.99 -27.01 8.63
N PRO A 105 6.33 -25.78 8.19
CA PRO A 105 5.34 -24.79 7.83
C PRO A 105 4.44 -25.24 6.67
N THR A 106 4.93 -26.09 5.76
CA THR A 106 4.11 -26.54 4.61
C THR A 106 3.02 -27.54 5.01
N SER A 107 3.17 -28.21 6.15
CA SER A 107 2.14 -29.10 6.71
C SER A 107 1.14 -28.38 7.62
N SER A 108 1.40 -27.13 8.00
CA SER A 108 0.53 -26.33 8.87
C SER A 108 -0.65 -25.71 8.11
N ASP A 109 -1.84 -25.71 8.70
CA ASP A 109 -3.00 -24.97 8.16
C ASP A 109 -2.75 -23.45 8.08
N LEU A 110 -1.79 -22.94 8.85
CA LEU A 110 -1.41 -21.53 8.84
C LEU A 110 -0.77 -21.08 7.53
N ILE A 111 -0.28 -21.98 6.66
CA ILE A 111 0.29 -21.61 5.35
C ILE A 111 -0.78 -21.31 4.30
N GLU A 112 -2.00 -21.82 4.48
CA GLU A 112 -3.09 -21.77 3.51
C GLU A 112 -3.65 -20.34 3.34
N GLY A 113 -4.11 -20.02 2.14
CA GLY A 113 -4.85 -18.77 1.86
C GLY A 113 -4.01 -17.69 1.20
N SER A 114 -4.50 -16.44 1.26
CA SER A 114 -3.99 -15.31 0.48
C SER A 114 -2.94 -14.50 1.26
N TRP A 115 -1.74 -14.40 0.71
CA TRP A 115 -0.62 -13.67 1.32
C TRP A 115 -0.26 -12.42 0.51
N LYS A 116 -0.37 -11.23 1.09
CA LYS A 116 0.07 -9.98 0.45
C LYS A 116 1.60 -9.91 0.45
N LEU A 117 2.20 -9.66 -0.71
CA LEU A 117 3.63 -9.41 -0.82
C LEU A 117 3.95 -7.98 -0.33
N ILE A 118 4.65 -7.87 0.80
CA ILE A 118 5.02 -6.57 1.40
C ILE A 118 6.48 -6.20 1.09
N PHE A 119 7.36 -7.18 0.88
CA PHE A 119 8.74 -6.92 0.45
C PHE A 119 9.31 -8.06 -0.39
N THR A 120 10.15 -7.73 -1.36
CA THR A 120 10.93 -8.72 -2.10
C THR A 120 12.28 -8.19 -2.55
N THR A 121 13.32 -9.01 -2.45
CA THR A 121 14.61 -8.70 -3.08
C THR A 121 14.54 -8.97 -4.58
N ARG A 122 15.24 -8.16 -5.38
CA ARG A 122 15.29 -8.35 -6.84
C ARG A 122 16.69 -8.80 -7.24
N PRO A 123 17.01 -10.10 -7.21
CA PRO A 123 18.22 -10.56 -7.87
C PRO A 123 18.12 -10.22 -9.37
N GLY A 124 19.24 -9.95 -10.04
CA GLY A 124 19.28 -9.59 -11.47
C GLY A 124 18.59 -10.60 -12.42
N THR A 125 18.29 -11.80 -11.91
CA THR A 125 17.62 -12.91 -12.59
C THR A 125 16.08 -12.91 -12.47
N ALA A 126 15.48 -11.92 -11.80
CA ALA A 126 14.03 -11.81 -11.62
C ALA A 126 13.29 -11.77 -12.97
N SER A 127 12.15 -12.45 -13.07
CA SER A 127 11.38 -12.53 -14.32
C SER A 127 10.88 -11.15 -14.78
N PRO A 128 10.59 -10.93 -16.09
CA PRO A 128 10.00 -9.69 -16.59
C PRO A 128 8.73 -9.28 -15.85
N ILE A 129 7.87 -10.24 -15.49
CA ILE A 129 6.63 -9.99 -14.72
C ILE A 129 6.98 -9.46 -13.32
N GLN A 130 7.97 -10.05 -12.65
CA GLN A 130 8.45 -9.52 -11.37
C GLN A 130 9.00 -8.09 -11.55
N ARG A 131 9.81 -7.82 -12.59
CA ARG A 131 10.37 -6.48 -12.82
C ARG A 131 9.31 -5.41 -13.09
N THR A 132 8.31 -5.73 -13.91
CA THR A 132 7.28 -4.79 -14.36
C THR A 132 6.21 -4.54 -13.31
N PHE A 133 5.67 -5.58 -12.66
CA PHE A 133 4.49 -5.46 -11.82
C PHE A 133 4.79 -5.21 -10.34
N VAL A 134 5.91 -5.70 -9.81
CA VAL A 134 6.25 -5.43 -8.39
C VAL A 134 6.78 -4.01 -8.17
N GLY A 135 7.06 -3.26 -9.24
CA GLY A 135 7.57 -1.88 -9.18
C GLY A 135 6.51 -0.78 -9.28
N VAL A 136 5.23 -1.13 -9.37
CA VAL A 136 4.10 -0.17 -9.44
C VAL A 136 3.34 -0.23 -8.12
N ASP A 137 3.40 0.85 -7.33
CA ASP A 137 2.84 0.89 -5.97
C ASP A 137 1.32 0.72 -5.92
N SER A 138 0.61 1.12 -6.97
CA SER A 138 -0.85 0.96 -7.04
C SER A 138 -1.30 -0.50 -7.16
N PHE A 139 -0.42 -1.41 -7.63
CA PHE A 139 -0.78 -2.81 -7.79
C PHE A 139 -0.62 -3.55 -6.47
N ARG A 140 -1.63 -4.32 -6.08
CA ARG A 140 -1.55 -5.21 -4.91
C ARG A 140 -1.13 -6.60 -5.40
N VAL A 141 0.00 -7.09 -4.90
CA VAL A 141 0.54 -8.40 -5.28
C VAL A 141 0.29 -9.38 -4.15
N PHE A 142 -0.30 -10.53 -4.49
CA PHE A 142 -0.58 -11.61 -3.56
C PHE A 142 0.01 -12.92 -4.05
N GLN A 143 0.28 -13.81 -3.10
CA GLN A 143 0.58 -15.20 -3.34
C GLN A 143 -0.43 -16.03 -2.55
N GLU A 144 -1.36 -16.66 -3.25
CA GLU A 144 -2.27 -17.62 -2.63
C GLU A 144 -1.61 -18.99 -2.60
N VAL A 145 -1.70 -19.66 -1.47
CA VAL A 145 -1.11 -20.98 -1.28
C VAL A 145 -2.19 -21.92 -0.80
N TYR A 146 -2.40 -22.99 -1.56
CA TYR A 146 -3.34 -24.05 -1.23
C TYR A 146 -2.65 -25.41 -1.41
N LEU A 147 -2.11 -25.98 -0.35
CA LEU A 147 -1.35 -27.24 -0.40
C LEU A 147 -2.18 -28.45 0.02
N ARG A 148 -3.28 -28.21 0.74
CA ARG A 148 -4.10 -29.25 1.39
C ARG A 148 -5.42 -29.50 0.65
N THR A 149 -5.38 -29.47 -0.68
CA THR A 149 -6.53 -29.70 -1.56
C THR A 149 -6.23 -30.81 -2.56
N ASP A 150 -7.24 -31.30 -3.28
CA ASP A 150 -7.04 -32.31 -4.34
C ASP A 150 -6.24 -31.76 -5.55
N ASP A 151 -6.09 -30.44 -5.69
CA ASP A 151 -5.31 -29.77 -6.72
C ASP A 151 -4.41 -28.71 -6.06
N PRO A 152 -3.31 -29.11 -5.39
CA PRO A 152 -2.44 -28.20 -4.67
C PRO A 152 -1.85 -27.13 -5.60
N ARG A 153 -1.95 -25.85 -5.20
CA ARG A 153 -1.55 -24.72 -6.02
C ARG A 153 -0.86 -23.61 -5.25
N VAL A 154 0.07 -22.96 -5.95
CA VAL A 154 0.58 -21.63 -5.63
C VAL A 154 0.09 -20.67 -6.73
N VAL A 155 -0.61 -19.61 -6.36
CA VAL A 155 -1.18 -18.65 -7.30
C VAL A 155 -0.62 -17.27 -7.02
N ASN A 156 0.13 -16.73 -7.97
CA ASN A 156 0.59 -15.34 -7.91
C ASN A 156 -0.48 -14.45 -8.55
N VAL A 157 -1.05 -13.54 -7.76
CA VAL A 157 -2.12 -12.63 -8.19
C VAL A 157 -1.60 -11.20 -8.18
N VAL A 158 -1.72 -10.50 -9.30
CA VAL A 158 -1.49 -9.06 -9.41
C VAL A 158 -2.84 -8.38 -9.59
N LYS A 159 -3.31 -7.69 -8.56
CA LYS A 159 -4.53 -6.89 -8.63
C LYS A 159 -4.18 -5.49 -9.11
N PHE A 160 -4.74 -5.10 -10.25
CA PHE A 160 -4.50 -3.79 -10.87
C PHE A 160 -5.24 -2.68 -10.10
N SER A 161 -6.50 -2.93 -9.80
CA SER A 161 -7.35 -2.13 -8.90
C SER A 161 -8.67 -2.90 -8.66
N GLU A 162 -9.48 -2.41 -7.73
CA GLU A 162 -10.81 -2.98 -7.47
C GLU A 162 -11.78 -2.81 -8.66
N THR A 163 -11.54 -1.82 -9.53
CA THR A 163 -12.38 -1.48 -10.68
C THR A 163 -11.90 -2.08 -12.00
N VAL A 164 -10.61 -2.38 -12.13
CA VAL A 164 -10.02 -2.91 -13.37
C VAL A 164 -10.05 -4.43 -13.37
N GLY A 165 -9.54 -5.06 -12.31
CA GLY A 165 -9.40 -6.52 -12.22
C GLY A 165 -8.00 -6.97 -11.85
N GLU A 166 -7.63 -8.18 -12.27
CA GLU A 166 -6.42 -8.87 -11.83
C GLU A 166 -5.82 -9.82 -12.89
N LEU A 167 -4.53 -10.10 -12.77
CA LEU A 167 -3.84 -11.20 -13.43
C LEU A 167 -3.53 -12.29 -12.39
N ALA A 168 -3.97 -13.52 -12.64
CA ALA A 168 -3.64 -14.67 -11.81
C ALA A 168 -2.78 -15.66 -12.60
N VAL A 169 -1.60 -15.98 -12.08
CA VAL A 169 -0.68 -16.99 -12.61
C VAL A 169 -0.65 -18.15 -11.62
N GLN A 170 -1.13 -19.31 -12.04
CA GLN A 170 -1.27 -20.50 -11.21
C GLN A 170 -0.15 -21.50 -11.52
N ALA A 171 0.34 -22.14 -10.46
CA ALA A 171 1.25 -23.25 -10.53
C ALA A 171 0.69 -24.43 -9.74
N GLU A 172 0.78 -25.61 -10.32
CA GLU A 172 0.64 -26.88 -9.60
C GLU A 172 1.78 -26.98 -8.58
N ALA A 173 1.46 -27.42 -7.36
CA ALA A 173 2.39 -27.42 -6.24
C ALA A 173 2.57 -28.81 -5.63
N THR A 174 3.73 -29.06 -5.02
CA THR A 174 4.01 -30.29 -4.28
C THR A 174 4.95 -30.00 -3.12
N ILE A 175 4.67 -30.56 -1.94
CA ILE A 175 5.53 -30.47 -0.76
C ILE A 175 6.70 -31.45 -0.91
N LYS A 176 7.93 -31.00 -0.66
CA LYS A 176 9.12 -31.85 -0.73
C LYS A 176 9.62 -32.31 0.65
N ASP A 177 9.83 -31.39 1.58
CA ASP A 177 10.58 -31.66 2.83
C ASP A 177 10.10 -30.80 4.01
N GLY A 178 8.82 -30.44 4.02
CA GLY A 178 8.19 -29.66 5.09
C GLY A 178 8.46 -28.16 5.07
N LYS A 179 9.51 -27.73 4.36
CA LYS A 179 9.80 -26.31 4.09
C LYS A 179 9.64 -25.97 2.61
N ARG A 180 10.07 -26.87 1.73
CA ARG A 180 10.10 -26.63 0.28
C ARG A 180 8.81 -27.00 -0.41
N ILE A 181 8.27 -26.03 -1.16
CA ILE A 181 7.18 -26.17 -2.12
C ILE A 181 7.81 -26.17 -3.51
N LEU A 182 7.71 -27.29 -4.22
CA LEU A 182 7.99 -27.36 -5.65
C LEU A 182 6.77 -26.86 -6.40
N PHE A 183 6.97 -26.07 -7.46
CA PHE A 183 5.86 -25.59 -8.26
C PHE A 183 6.17 -25.63 -9.75
N ARG A 184 5.12 -25.77 -10.58
CA ARG A 184 5.18 -25.66 -12.04
C ARG A 184 4.02 -24.82 -12.55
N PHE A 185 4.32 -23.68 -13.15
CA PHE A 185 3.30 -22.84 -13.77
C PHE A 185 2.62 -23.57 -14.92
N ASP A 186 1.30 -23.60 -14.91
CA ASP A 186 0.48 -24.33 -15.90
C ASP A 186 -0.68 -23.50 -16.46
N ARG A 187 -1.09 -22.43 -15.76
CA ARG A 187 -2.23 -21.59 -16.15
C ARG A 187 -1.98 -20.13 -15.82
N ALA A 188 -2.49 -19.23 -16.66
CA ALA A 188 -2.60 -17.83 -16.31
C ALA A 188 -3.80 -17.18 -17.03
N ALA A 189 -4.45 -16.25 -16.37
CA ALA A 189 -5.58 -15.51 -16.95
C ALA A 189 -5.73 -14.13 -16.34
N PHE A 190 -6.21 -13.20 -17.15
CA PHE A 190 -6.76 -11.94 -16.68
C PHE A 190 -8.24 -12.12 -16.31
N ALA A 191 -8.63 -11.58 -15.17
CA ALA A 191 -10.01 -11.41 -14.77
C ALA A 191 -10.31 -9.91 -14.70
N PHE A 192 -10.94 -9.39 -15.76
CA PHE A 192 -11.34 -7.99 -15.83
C PHE A 192 -12.75 -7.80 -15.27
N LYS A 193 -12.96 -6.76 -14.46
CA LYS A 193 -14.28 -6.50 -13.83
C LYS A 193 -15.37 -6.13 -14.84
N PHE A 194 -14.97 -5.58 -15.98
CA PHE A 194 -15.87 -5.20 -17.07
C PHE A 194 -16.20 -6.34 -18.05
N LEU A 195 -15.61 -7.53 -17.87
CA LEU A 195 -15.91 -8.72 -18.70
C LEU A 195 -16.55 -9.83 -17.85
N PRO A 196 -17.54 -10.56 -18.39
CA PRO A 196 -18.16 -11.68 -17.68
C PRO A 196 -17.33 -12.98 -17.74
N PHE A 197 -16.18 -12.98 -18.43
CA PHE A 197 -15.30 -14.14 -18.60
C PHE A 197 -13.83 -13.77 -18.38
N LYS A 198 -13.01 -14.79 -18.09
CA LYS A 198 -11.56 -14.64 -17.95
C LYS A 198 -10.87 -14.71 -19.31
N VAL A 199 -9.89 -13.83 -19.54
CA VAL A 199 -9.07 -13.81 -20.76
C VAL A 199 -7.79 -14.60 -20.48
N PRO A 200 -7.52 -15.71 -21.18
CA PRO A 200 -6.27 -16.46 -20.99
C PRO A 200 -5.04 -15.58 -21.27
N TYR A 201 -4.02 -15.68 -20.41
CA TYR A 201 -2.74 -15.01 -20.64
C TYR A 201 -1.95 -15.80 -21.69
N PRO A 202 -1.46 -15.17 -22.77
CA PRO A 202 -0.89 -15.86 -23.93
C PRO A 202 0.54 -16.37 -23.67
N VAL A 203 0.73 -17.16 -22.63
CA VAL A 203 2.00 -17.84 -22.33
C VAL A 203 1.83 -19.35 -22.52
N PRO A 204 2.60 -19.97 -23.44
CA PRO A 204 2.53 -21.40 -23.68
C PRO A 204 3.34 -22.16 -22.61
N PHE A 205 2.82 -22.26 -21.38
CA PHE A 205 3.53 -22.90 -20.26
C PHE A 205 4.06 -24.30 -20.57
N ARG A 206 3.37 -25.05 -21.44
CA ARG A 206 3.79 -26.39 -21.89
C ARG A 206 5.11 -26.38 -22.69
N LEU A 207 5.44 -25.27 -23.35
CA LEU A 207 6.67 -25.11 -24.13
C LEU A 207 7.85 -24.60 -23.29
N LEU A 208 7.59 -24.08 -22.08
CA LEU A 208 8.62 -23.52 -21.22
C LEU A 208 9.46 -24.57 -20.48
N GLY A 209 9.05 -25.85 -20.50
CA GLY A 209 9.80 -26.94 -19.90
C GLY A 209 10.19 -26.66 -18.44
N ASP A 210 11.50 -26.64 -18.17
CA ASP A 210 12.04 -26.40 -16.83
C ASP A 210 11.99 -24.93 -16.40
N GLU A 211 11.82 -23.96 -17.33
CA GLU A 211 11.69 -22.54 -16.97
C GLU A 211 10.37 -22.24 -16.24
N ALA A 212 9.34 -23.06 -16.45
CA ALA A 212 8.08 -22.96 -15.72
C ALA A 212 8.15 -23.58 -14.31
N LYS A 213 9.24 -24.29 -13.99
CA LYS A 213 9.44 -24.94 -12.69
C LYS A 213 10.22 -24.03 -11.75
N GLY A 214 9.92 -24.16 -10.47
CA GLY A 214 10.67 -23.49 -9.42
C GLY A 214 10.40 -24.09 -8.06
N TRP A 215 10.98 -23.47 -7.05
CA TRP A 215 10.75 -23.82 -5.66
C TRP A 215 10.67 -22.59 -4.77
N LEU A 216 9.92 -22.73 -3.69
CA LEU A 216 9.84 -21.78 -2.58
C LEU A 216 10.15 -22.53 -1.29
N ASP A 217 11.14 -22.09 -0.54
CA ASP A 217 11.37 -22.54 0.82
C ASP A 217 10.66 -21.59 1.76
N THR A 218 9.73 -22.09 2.56
CA THR A 218 9.18 -21.32 3.67
C THR A 218 10.16 -21.41 4.84
N THR A 219 10.97 -20.37 5.00
CA THR A 219 12.03 -20.30 6.02
C THR A 219 11.51 -19.79 7.35
N TYR A 220 10.41 -19.03 7.33
CA TYR A 220 9.70 -18.59 8.52
C TYR A 220 8.21 -18.51 8.25
N LEU A 221 7.41 -19.02 9.19
CA LEU A 221 5.97 -18.83 9.26
C LEU A 221 5.64 -18.45 10.70
N SER A 222 5.02 -17.29 10.91
CA SER A 222 4.69 -16.86 12.26
C SER A 222 3.71 -17.83 12.92
N ARG A 223 3.79 -17.95 14.25
CA ARG A 223 2.85 -18.77 15.04
C ARG A 223 1.43 -18.24 14.97
N SER A 224 1.27 -16.94 14.72
CA SER A 224 -0.01 -16.29 14.45
C SER A 224 -0.52 -16.51 13.02
N GLY A 225 0.31 -17.02 12.11
CA GLY A 225 -0.01 -17.21 10.69
C GLY A 225 -0.09 -15.89 9.89
N ASN A 226 0.41 -14.78 10.43
CA ASN A 226 0.31 -13.46 9.83
C ASN A 226 1.53 -13.01 9.05
N ILE A 227 2.73 -13.54 9.33
CA ILE A 227 3.97 -13.25 8.60
C ILE A 227 4.52 -14.55 8.02
N ARG A 228 4.92 -14.51 6.75
CA ARG A 228 5.66 -15.59 6.09
C ARG A 228 6.87 -15.03 5.38
N ILE A 229 8.02 -15.68 5.56
CA ILE A 229 9.23 -15.43 4.80
C ILE A 229 9.48 -16.65 3.92
N SER A 230 9.71 -16.40 2.64
CA SER A 230 10.05 -17.44 1.68
C SER A 230 11.28 -17.10 0.87
N ARG A 231 12.11 -18.09 0.58
CA ARG A 231 13.25 -17.99 -0.33
C ARG A 231 12.92 -18.70 -1.64
N GLY A 232 13.10 -18.02 -2.77
CA GLY A 232 12.88 -18.56 -4.10
C GLY A 232 14.15 -19.12 -4.75
N ASN A 233 13.96 -19.98 -5.74
CA ASN A 233 15.02 -20.63 -6.53
C ASN A 233 16.04 -19.70 -7.20
N LYS A 234 15.77 -18.39 -7.26
CA LYS A 234 16.66 -17.37 -7.83
C LYS A 234 17.40 -16.54 -6.78
N GLY A 235 17.38 -16.95 -5.52
CA GLY A 235 17.93 -16.18 -4.40
C GLY A 235 17.03 -15.03 -3.96
N THR A 236 15.76 -15.02 -4.39
CA THR A 236 14.78 -13.99 -4.03
C THR A 236 14.24 -14.24 -2.62
N THR A 237 14.23 -13.22 -1.78
CA THR A 237 13.49 -13.20 -0.52
C THR A 237 12.11 -12.63 -0.78
N PHE A 238 11.08 -13.24 -0.21
CA PHE A 238 9.72 -12.73 -0.17
C PHE A 238 9.31 -12.62 1.28
N VAL A 239 8.88 -11.43 1.70
CA VAL A 239 8.18 -11.23 2.97
C VAL A 239 6.72 -10.98 2.63
N LEU A 240 5.86 -11.83 3.18
CA LEU A 240 4.43 -11.80 2.94
C LEU A 240 3.64 -11.70 4.24
N GLN A 241 2.46 -11.10 4.12
CA GLN A 241 1.57 -10.83 5.25
C GLN A 241 0.13 -11.20 4.91
N LYS A 242 -0.58 -11.93 5.78
CA LYS A 242 -2.01 -12.24 5.58
C LYS A 242 -2.90 -11.07 5.95
N SER A 243 -2.73 -10.57 7.16
CA SER A 243 -3.52 -9.48 7.74
C SER A 243 -2.74 -8.19 7.61
N ALA A 244 -3.27 -7.20 6.90
CA ALA A 244 -2.53 -5.98 6.63
C ALA A 244 -2.25 -5.20 7.93
N ASP A 245 -0.99 -4.79 8.11
CA ASP A 245 -0.62 -3.87 9.20
C ASP A 245 -1.34 -2.52 8.99
N PRO A 246 -2.02 -1.96 10.02
CA PRO A 246 -2.80 -0.73 9.88
C PRO A 246 -1.98 0.48 9.38
N ARG A 247 -0.67 0.54 9.67
CA ARG A 247 0.22 1.61 9.20
C ARG A 247 0.47 1.48 7.71
N GLN A 248 0.70 0.26 7.23
CA GLN A 248 0.81 -0.01 5.80
C GLN A 248 -0.52 0.27 5.07
N MET A 249 -1.67 0.01 5.69
CA MET A 249 -2.98 0.35 5.14
C MET A 249 -3.11 1.87 4.98
N LEU A 250 -2.75 2.65 6.00
CA LEU A 250 -2.74 4.10 5.96
C LEU A 250 -1.83 4.63 4.84
N LEU A 251 -0.58 4.15 4.75
CA LEU A 251 0.34 4.57 3.70
C LEU A 251 -0.15 4.20 2.30
N SER A 252 -0.80 3.04 2.16
CA SER A 252 -1.42 2.61 0.89
C SER A 252 -2.59 3.52 0.50
N ALA A 253 -3.44 3.89 1.47
CA ALA A 253 -4.56 4.80 1.25
C ALA A 253 -4.07 6.20 0.83
N ILE A 254 -3.01 6.69 1.47
CA ILE A 254 -2.37 7.98 1.12
C ILE A 254 -1.84 7.92 -0.32
N SER A 255 -1.12 6.86 -0.68
CA SER A 255 -0.59 6.68 -2.04
C SER A 255 -1.69 6.58 -3.09
N ALA A 256 -2.81 5.93 -2.76
CA ALA A 256 -3.96 5.80 -3.64
C ALA A 256 -4.81 7.09 -3.73
N GLY A 257 -4.65 8.02 -2.78
CA GLY A 257 -5.45 9.24 -2.67
C GLY A 257 -6.90 9.01 -2.27
N THR A 258 -7.23 7.84 -1.70
CA THR A 258 -8.61 7.46 -1.33
C THR A 258 -8.61 6.61 -0.06
N GLY A 259 -9.66 6.72 0.76
CA GLY A 259 -9.82 5.91 1.98
C GLY A 259 -8.90 6.30 3.15
N VAL A 260 -8.31 7.50 3.12
CA VAL A 260 -7.30 7.91 4.10
C VAL A 260 -7.91 8.16 5.48
N LYS A 261 -9.11 8.75 5.54
CA LYS A 261 -9.78 9.08 6.81
C LYS A 261 -10.14 7.80 7.57
N GLU A 262 -10.67 6.82 6.86
CA GLU A 262 -11.02 5.50 7.39
C GLU A 262 -9.78 4.79 7.91
N ALA A 263 -8.67 4.81 7.16
CA ALA A 263 -7.42 4.20 7.60
C ALA A 263 -6.80 4.90 8.83
N ILE A 264 -6.98 6.22 8.97
CA ILE A 264 -6.59 6.96 10.19
C ILE A 264 -7.44 6.49 11.37
N ASP A 265 -8.75 6.39 11.19
CA ASP A 265 -9.67 6.01 12.25
C ASP A 265 -9.41 4.57 12.72
N ASP A 266 -9.17 3.64 11.80
CA ASP A 266 -8.77 2.25 12.11
C ASP A 266 -7.46 2.19 12.92
N LEU A 267 -6.42 2.93 12.47
CA LEU A 267 -5.12 2.94 13.15
C LEU A 267 -5.23 3.55 14.56
N THR A 268 -5.94 4.67 14.71
CA THR A 268 -6.12 5.35 16.01
C THR A 268 -6.98 4.55 16.98
N LEU A 269 -7.98 3.80 16.49
CA LEU A 269 -8.78 2.88 17.33
C LEU A 269 -7.96 1.72 17.87
N SER A 270 -7.05 1.16 17.05
CA SER A 270 -6.25 -0.01 17.43
C SER A 270 -5.15 0.26 18.47
N LYS A 271 -4.71 1.52 18.63
CA LYS A 271 -3.60 1.90 19.53
C LYS A 271 -3.98 3.03 20.50
N LYS A 272 -5.12 2.89 21.20
CA LYS A 272 -5.53 3.85 22.24
C LYS A 272 -4.56 3.84 23.43
N GLY A 273 -4.23 5.03 23.94
CA GLY A 273 -3.63 5.19 25.28
C GLY A 273 -2.15 5.55 25.34
N VAL A 274 -1.52 5.96 24.24
CA VAL A 274 -0.12 6.45 24.29
C VAL A 274 -0.08 7.80 24.99
N VAL A 275 0.66 7.89 26.09
CA VAL A 275 1.05 9.16 26.72
C VAL A 275 2.16 9.77 25.87
N VAL A 276 1.90 10.95 25.30
CA VAL A 276 2.88 11.61 24.44
C VAL A 276 3.69 12.61 25.26
N ASP A 277 5.01 12.43 25.25
CA ASP A 277 5.97 13.39 25.79
C ASP A 277 6.77 14.07 24.66
N MET A 278 7.55 15.08 25.02
CA MET A 278 8.39 15.80 24.06
C MET A 278 9.45 14.91 23.42
N ASN A 279 9.95 13.92 24.16
CA ASN A 279 10.95 12.97 23.66
C ASN A 279 10.40 12.09 22.53
N THR A 280 9.11 11.76 22.59
CA THR A 280 8.42 10.96 21.58
C THR A 280 8.15 11.79 20.31
N LEU A 281 7.80 13.07 20.50
CA LEU A 281 7.55 14.03 19.41
C LEU A 281 8.80 14.51 18.69
N ALA A 282 9.93 14.60 19.40
CA ALA A 282 11.18 15.08 18.85
C ALA A 282 11.63 14.21 17.66
N GLY A 283 12.10 14.87 16.61
CA GLY A 283 12.55 14.24 15.38
C GLY A 283 12.27 15.08 14.13
N GLU A 284 12.73 14.55 13.00
CA GLU A 284 12.44 15.08 11.67
C GLU A 284 11.29 14.32 11.02
N TRP A 285 10.28 15.05 10.60
CA TRP A 285 9.00 14.56 10.15
C TRP A 285 8.70 15.10 8.75
N GLN A 286 8.34 14.22 7.83
CA GLN A 286 7.80 14.57 6.53
C GLN A 286 6.28 14.62 6.60
N LEU A 287 5.64 15.66 6.08
CA LEU A 287 4.18 15.60 5.87
C LEU A 287 3.87 14.67 4.69
N LEU A 288 3.06 13.64 4.93
CA LEU A 288 2.56 12.74 3.88
C LEU A 288 1.14 13.10 3.41
N TRP A 289 0.28 13.56 4.32
CA TRP A 289 -1.11 13.83 4.00
C TRP A 289 -1.74 14.85 4.95
N ALA A 290 -2.70 15.63 4.45
CA ALA A 290 -3.51 16.57 5.22
C ALA A 290 -4.97 16.54 4.75
N SER A 291 -5.93 16.60 5.68
CA SER A 291 -7.36 16.61 5.38
C SER A 291 -7.85 17.99 4.91
N GLN A 292 -7.69 18.38 3.64
CA GLN A 292 -8.41 19.58 3.13
C GLN A 292 -9.81 19.25 2.61
N SER A 293 -10.71 20.24 2.76
CA SER A 293 -12.15 20.21 2.43
C SER A 293 -12.42 19.62 1.05
N GLU A 294 -13.37 18.70 0.97
CA GLU A 294 -14.00 18.24 -0.28
C GLU A 294 -14.81 19.40 -0.88
N SER A 295 -14.13 20.38 -1.47
CA SER A 295 -14.70 21.44 -2.28
C SER A 295 -13.57 21.97 -3.15
N GLY A 296 -13.65 21.75 -4.45
CA GLY A 296 -12.58 22.08 -5.39
C GLY A 296 -12.06 23.52 -5.24
N GLY A 297 -10.73 23.66 -5.29
CA GLY A 297 -10.05 24.92 -5.54
C GLY A 297 -10.01 25.93 -4.38
N GLY A 298 -9.19 25.67 -3.36
CA GLY A 298 -8.75 26.67 -2.37
C GLY A 298 -8.64 26.10 -0.95
N SER A 299 -7.62 26.36 -0.12
CA SER A 299 -6.35 27.06 -0.32
C SER A 299 -5.25 26.27 0.39
N TRP A 300 -4.35 25.68 -0.39
CA TRP A 300 -3.08 25.07 0.04
C TRP A 300 -2.21 26.03 0.88
N SER A 301 -2.55 27.33 0.88
CA SER A 301 -1.79 28.39 1.51
C SER A 301 -1.81 28.33 3.03
N SER A 302 -2.88 27.88 3.70
CA SER A 302 -2.96 27.94 5.18
C SER A 302 -2.06 26.89 5.87
N VAL A 303 -2.00 25.69 5.30
CA VAL A 303 -1.11 24.61 5.77
C VAL A 303 0.35 24.91 5.40
N ALA A 304 0.59 25.48 4.21
CA ALA A 304 1.91 25.95 3.80
C ALA A 304 2.38 27.20 4.59
N SER A 305 1.48 28.13 4.92
CA SER A 305 1.77 29.36 5.69
C SER A 305 1.96 29.08 7.18
N ALA A 306 1.34 28.04 7.72
CA ALA A 306 1.66 27.50 9.04
C ALA A 306 2.99 26.71 9.04
N GLY A 307 3.64 26.55 7.88
CA GLY A 307 4.92 25.86 7.71
C GLY A 307 4.82 24.32 7.72
N LEU A 308 3.63 23.75 7.72
CA LEU A 308 3.43 22.32 7.95
C LEU A 308 3.59 21.47 6.68
N LYS A 309 4.18 22.03 5.61
CA LYS A 309 4.34 21.33 4.34
C LYS A 309 5.79 20.85 4.19
N ASP A 310 5.95 19.70 3.57
CA ASP A 310 7.22 19.00 3.36
C ASP A 310 7.91 18.53 4.66
N PHE A 311 8.59 19.39 5.41
CA PHE A 311 9.43 18.96 6.53
C PHE A 311 9.17 19.75 7.81
N GLN A 312 9.13 19.02 8.93
CA GLN A 312 9.00 19.54 10.27
C GLN A 312 10.08 18.93 11.17
N THR A 313 10.83 19.77 11.86
CA THR A 313 11.79 19.38 12.90
C THR A 313 11.24 19.81 14.25
N ILE A 314 11.12 18.87 15.17
CA ILE A 314 10.81 19.13 16.57
C ILE A 314 12.01 18.72 17.41
N ASN A 315 12.51 19.65 18.23
CA ASN A 315 13.59 19.39 19.17
C ASN A 315 13.02 18.99 20.54
N GLU A 316 13.86 18.34 21.36
CA GLU A 316 13.48 17.89 22.71
C GLU A 316 13.18 19.06 23.66
N ASP A 317 13.76 20.23 23.40
CA ASP A 317 13.52 21.48 24.14
C ASP A 317 12.22 22.19 23.72
N GLY A 318 11.46 21.62 22.76
CA GLY A 318 10.22 22.20 22.27
C GLY A 318 10.40 23.21 21.13
N GLN A 319 11.62 23.44 20.64
CA GLN A 319 11.78 24.24 19.42
C GLN A 319 11.19 23.50 18.21
N LEU A 320 10.45 24.24 17.42
CA LEU A 320 9.77 23.74 16.23
C LEU A 320 10.27 24.52 15.00
N LYS A 321 10.67 23.79 13.97
CA LYS A 321 11.02 24.35 12.66
C LYS A 321 10.25 23.64 11.57
N ASN A 322 9.75 24.43 10.65
CA ASN A 322 8.94 24.02 9.53
C ASN A 322 9.63 24.51 8.26
N LEU A 323 9.75 23.67 7.23
CA LEU A 323 10.47 23.97 5.99
C LEU A 323 9.73 23.42 4.77
N VAL A 324 9.43 24.30 3.83
CA VAL A 324 8.76 24.01 2.56
C VAL A 324 9.65 24.45 1.40
N ASN A 325 9.77 23.65 0.35
CA ASN A 325 10.50 24.02 -0.87
C ASN A 325 9.56 23.92 -2.08
N PRO A 326 8.69 24.92 -2.32
CA PRO A 326 7.62 24.80 -3.30
C PRO A 326 8.13 24.67 -4.74
N PHE A 327 9.29 25.23 -5.07
CA PHE A 327 9.94 25.13 -6.37
C PHE A 327 11.44 25.45 -6.27
N PRO A 328 12.27 25.05 -7.24
CA PRO A 328 13.72 25.27 -7.20
C PRO A 328 14.08 26.75 -6.96
N GLY A 329 14.98 26.99 -6.01
CA GLY A 329 15.44 28.33 -5.66
C GLY A 329 14.51 29.11 -4.72
N VAL A 330 13.40 28.52 -4.26
CA VAL A 330 12.54 29.13 -3.25
C VAL A 330 12.34 28.19 -2.06
N SER A 331 12.55 28.72 -0.86
CA SER A 331 12.25 28.03 0.39
C SER A 331 11.44 28.92 1.33
N LEU A 332 10.51 28.31 2.05
CA LEU A 332 9.75 28.96 3.11
C LEU A 332 10.10 28.23 4.40
N SER A 333 10.46 28.98 5.43
CA SER A 333 10.69 28.42 6.76
C SER A 333 9.89 29.18 7.81
N ALA A 334 9.35 28.43 8.77
CA ALA A 334 8.73 28.98 9.97
C ALA A 334 9.40 28.39 11.20
N ARG A 335 9.60 29.20 12.24
CA ARG A 335 10.14 28.78 13.53
C ARG A 335 9.18 29.17 14.64
N GLY A 336 9.13 28.30 15.62
CA GLY A 336 8.14 28.37 16.68
C GLY A 336 8.51 27.51 17.86
N ASN A 337 7.58 27.40 18.79
CA ASN A 337 7.70 26.53 19.96
C ASN A 337 6.49 25.62 20.05
N ILE A 338 6.70 24.42 20.57
CA ILE A 338 5.65 23.49 20.96
C ILE A 338 5.79 23.18 22.45
N CYS A 339 4.70 23.31 23.19
CA CYS A 339 4.66 23.11 24.63
C CYS A 339 3.43 22.30 25.02
N LYS A 340 3.58 21.35 25.94
CA LYS A 340 2.45 20.54 26.43
C LYS A 340 1.44 21.41 27.16
N THR A 341 0.15 21.22 26.89
CA THR A 341 -0.93 22.06 27.44
C THR A 341 -1.78 21.30 28.46
N GLY A 342 -1.79 21.78 29.71
CA GLY A 342 -2.68 21.30 30.77
C GLY A 342 -2.42 19.86 31.22
N ASN A 343 -3.44 19.25 31.83
CA ASN A 343 -3.39 17.87 32.35
C ASN A 343 -3.69 16.80 31.27
N ASN A 344 -4.00 17.20 30.02
CA ASN A 344 -4.22 16.24 28.95
C ASN A 344 -2.87 15.78 28.40
N ASN A 345 -2.67 14.46 28.32
CA ASN A 345 -1.37 13.90 28.02
C ASN A 345 -0.93 14.09 26.55
N ASN A 346 -1.85 14.44 25.65
CA ASN A 346 -1.61 14.42 24.20
C ASN A 346 -1.89 15.75 23.50
N THR A 347 -2.12 16.83 24.24
CA THR A 347 -2.41 18.17 23.68
C THR A 347 -1.24 19.12 23.88
N PHE A 348 -0.91 19.87 22.84
CA PHE A 348 0.21 20.78 22.78
C PHE A 348 -0.22 22.13 22.20
N SER A 349 0.27 23.21 22.78
CA SER A 349 0.20 24.55 22.20
C SER A 349 1.39 24.72 21.28
N VAL A 350 1.13 25.24 20.09
CA VAL A 350 2.12 25.50 19.06
C VAL A 350 2.06 26.96 18.70
N SER A 351 3.15 27.70 18.93
CA SER A 351 3.28 29.09 18.53
C SER A 351 4.25 29.20 17.35
N MET A 352 3.93 30.02 16.36
CA MET A 352 4.87 30.40 15.29
C MET A 352 5.28 31.85 15.49
N ASN A 353 6.58 32.08 15.64
CA ASN A 353 7.12 33.38 16.03
C ASN A 353 7.88 34.05 14.88
N GLU A 354 8.43 33.25 13.96
CA GLU A 354 9.24 33.75 12.86
C GLU A 354 8.92 33.01 11.57
N GLY A 355 8.92 33.75 10.47
CA GLY A 355 8.64 33.25 9.13
C GLY A 355 9.57 33.91 8.14
N VAL A 356 10.15 33.13 7.24
CA VAL A 356 11.07 33.63 6.22
C VAL A 356 10.76 32.96 4.90
N ILE A 357 10.61 33.74 3.84
CA ILE A 357 10.70 33.27 2.46
C ILE A 357 12.07 33.64 1.90
N GLN A 358 12.80 32.64 1.42
CA GLN A 358 14.06 32.82 0.73
C GLN A 358 13.84 32.58 -0.77
N VAL A 359 14.29 33.53 -1.59
CA VAL A 359 14.28 33.44 -3.06
C VAL A 359 15.71 33.67 -3.54
N GLY A 360 16.35 32.59 -4.01
CA GLY A 360 17.78 32.58 -4.30
C GLY A 360 18.61 32.88 -3.05
N GLY A 361 19.38 33.97 -3.07
CA GLY A 361 20.19 34.43 -1.95
C GLY A 361 19.51 35.47 -1.04
N ILE A 362 18.27 35.88 -1.33
CA ILE A 362 17.59 36.98 -0.64
C ILE A 362 16.52 36.40 0.30
N GLN A 363 16.46 36.90 1.53
CA GLN A 363 15.47 36.52 2.54
C GLN A 363 14.49 37.67 2.78
N PHE A 364 13.20 37.35 2.82
CA PHE A 364 12.14 38.28 3.17
C PHE A 364 11.38 37.74 4.39
N PRO A 365 11.07 38.58 5.39
CA PRO A 365 10.24 38.16 6.50
C PRO A 365 8.81 37.87 6.01
N LEU A 366 8.23 36.81 6.55
CA LEU A 366 6.82 36.48 6.41
C LEU A 366 6.13 36.78 7.73
N GLU A 367 5.00 37.49 7.67
CA GLU A 367 4.11 37.55 8.83
C GLU A 367 3.67 36.14 9.17
N THR A 368 4.16 35.67 10.30
CA THR A 368 3.80 34.39 10.89
C THR A 368 3.33 34.70 12.29
N GLY A 369 2.09 34.30 12.58
CA GLY A 369 1.42 34.62 13.81
C GLY A 369 0.25 33.68 13.96
N GLY A 370 0.22 32.98 15.08
CA GLY A 370 -0.83 32.03 15.39
C GLY A 370 -0.39 31.11 16.53
N GLU A 371 -1.22 31.05 17.56
CA GLU A 371 -1.22 29.94 18.48
C GLU A 371 -2.20 28.89 17.97
N PHE A 372 -1.73 27.66 17.88
CA PHE A 372 -2.50 26.53 17.43
C PHE A 372 -2.54 25.47 18.51
N VAL A 373 -3.67 24.80 18.65
CA VAL A 373 -3.78 23.63 19.51
C VAL A 373 -3.58 22.39 18.65
N MET A 374 -2.52 21.64 18.95
CA MET A 374 -2.21 20.36 18.33
C MET A 374 -2.57 19.23 19.29
N GLU A 375 -3.40 18.30 18.85
CA GLU A 375 -3.65 17.04 19.53
C GLU A 375 -2.96 15.90 18.80
N ILE A 376 -2.25 15.04 19.53
CA ILE A 376 -1.63 13.84 18.98
C ILE A 376 -2.62 12.69 19.09
N LEU A 377 -3.12 12.24 17.93
CA LEU A 377 -4.08 11.14 17.83
C LEU A 377 -3.38 9.78 17.81
N TYR A 378 -2.18 9.74 17.21
CA TYR A 378 -1.33 8.55 17.13
C TYR A 378 0.12 8.96 16.97
N ILE A 379 1.04 8.25 17.62
CA ILE A 379 2.47 8.40 17.36
C ILE A 379 3.20 7.09 17.63
N ASP A 380 4.11 6.73 16.72
CA ASP A 380 5.14 5.71 16.94
C ASP A 380 6.50 6.22 16.41
N ASN A 381 7.45 5.30 16.24
CA ASN A 381 8.79 5.61 15.77
C ASN A 381 8.83 6.11 14.31
N LYS A 382 7.78 5.88 13.52
CA LYS A 382 7.73 6.17 12.08
C LYS A 382 6.57 7.08 11.68
N ILE A 383 5.40 6.98 12.30
CA ILE A 383 4.19 7.69 11.90
C ILE A 383 3.69 8.53 13.06
N ARG A 384 3.28 9.76 12.74
CA ARG A 384 2.52 10.61 13.64
C ARG A 384 1.25 11.10 12.97
N ILE A 385 0.13 10.93 13.64
CA ILE A 385 -1.15 11.52 13.26
C ILE A 385 -1.48 12.58 14.28
N SER A 386 -1.65 13.82 13.81
CA SER A 386 -2.05 14.94 14.64
C SER A 386 -3.32 15.59 14.11
N SER A 387 -4.14 16.08 15.02
CA SER A 387 -5.19 17.05 14.74
C SER A 387 -4.66 18.44 15.05
N LEU A 388 -4.74 19.35 14.10
CA LEU A 388 -4.41 20.75 14.28
C LEU A 388 -5.63 21.58 13.89
N ASN A 389 -6.30 22.17 14.88
CA ASN A 389 -7.61 22.79 14.71
C ASN A 389 -8.61 21.78 14.08
N GLN A 390 -9.02 22.00 12.82
CA GLN A 390 -9.94 21.14 12.06
C GLN A 390 -9.23 20.19 11.07
N TYR A 391 -7.91 20.22 11.01
CA TYR A 391 -7.11 19.46 10.03
C TYR A 391 -6.45 18.25 10.68
N LYS A 392 -6.69 17.05 10.13
CA LYS A 392 -5.90 15.85 10.41
C LYS A 392 -4.65 15.86 9.51
N LEU A 393 -3.50 15.60 10.11
CA LEU A 393 -2.19 15.56 9.45
C LEU A 393 -1.55 14.20 9.69
N VAL A 394 -0.95 13.61 8.65
CA VAL A 394 -0.15 12.38 8.75
C VAL A 394 1.28 12.71 8.39
N HIS A 395 2.21 12.41 9.30
CA HIS A 395 3.63 12.62 9.12
C HIS A 395 4.41 11.31 9.20
N LEU A 396 5.51 11.22 8.45
CA LEU A 396 6.48 10.11 8.46
C LEU A 396 7.82 10.59 9.00
N ARG A 397 8.41 9.87 9.96
CA ARG A 397 9.73 10.18 10.52
C ARG A 397 10.82 9.81 9.52
N ILE A 398 11.71 10.75 9.21
CA ILE A 398 12.77 10.58 8.20
C ILE A 398 14.10 10.19 8.87
N VAL A 399 14.37 10.76 10.04
CA VAL A 399 15.56 10.47 10.84
C VAL A 399 15.11 9.87 12.18
N ASN A 400 15.46 8.60 12.40
CA ASN A 400 15.30 7.98 13.71
C ASN A 400 16.25 8.66 14.71
N LYS A 401 15.88 8.69 15.99
CA LYS A 401 16.82 9.09 17.06
C LYS A 401 18.12 8.30 16.89
N THR A 402 19.24 9.02 16.84
CA THR A 402 20.57 8.42 17.04
C THR A 402 20.69 7.83 18.42
#